data_AF-A0A835WPR8-F1
#
_entry.id   AF-A0A835WPR8-F1
#
_cell.length_a   1.000
_cell.length_b   1.000
_cell.length_c   1.000
_cell.angle_alpha   90.00
_cell.angle_beta   90.00
_cell.angle_gamma   90.00
#
_symmetry.space_group_name_H-M   'P 1'
#
loop_
_entity.id
_entity.type
_entity.pdbx_description
1 polymer ?
#
loop_
_entity_poly.entity_id
_entity_poly.type
_entity_poly.pdbx_seq_one_letter_code
_entity_poly.pdbx_strand_id
1 'polypeptide(L)'
;MGGGYDPEGFDPVADTVGPGIYSGKVKRDEQGNVVVGKQYQNHNKAPGPVYAGGGYTDMANAIHKGPEAVRALLDAGADPNEVMTGGARPLHTCGMSRRGQMSTALLIEAGADIEAEDTYGYTPLHRMASNNLPIGAEALLKAGADPNRVTGQPYAGETPLRIARQSGAREVGAVLLSYGATK
;
A
#
# COMPACT_ATOMS: atom_id res chain seq x y z
N MET A 1 -14.69 -38.19 9.65
CA MET A 1 -15.11 -37.31 8.54
C MET A 1 -16.08 -36.29 9.08
N GLY A 2 -15.80 -35.01 8.86
CA GLY A 2 -16.59 -33.88 9.35
C GLY A 2 -15.70 -32.65 9.49
N GLY A 3 -15.16 -32.18 8.36
CA GLY A 3 -14.29 -31.00 8.31
C GLY A 3 -15.06 -29.74 8.72
N GLY A 4 -14.42 -28.94 9.59
CA GLY A 4 -14.99 -27.74 10.18
C GLY A 4 -15.10 -26.60 9.19
N TYR A 5 -16.29 -26.44 8.61
CA TYR A 5 -16.70 -25.22 7.94
C TYR A 5 -17.82 -24.60 8.77
N ASP A 6 -17.64 -23.36 9.20
CA ASP A 6 -18.76 -22.51 9.63
C ASP A 6 -19.62 -22.21 8.39
N PRO A 7 -20.96 -22.08 8.50
CA PRO A 7 -21.85 -21.67 7.40
C PRO A 7 -21.40 -20.44 6.58
N GLU A 8 -20.44 -19.63 7.07
CA GLU A 8 -19.82 -18.52 6.33
C GLU A 8 -18.61 -18.90 5.45
N GLY A 9 -18.20 -20.17 5.41
CA GLY A 9 -17.11 -20.65 4.55
C GLY A 9 -15.69 -20.38 5.06
N PHE A 10 -15.52 -20.21 6.37
CA PHE A 10 -14.22 -20.02 7.03
C PHE A 10 -13.41 -21.33 7.09
N ASP A 11 -12.18 -21.31 6.55
CA ASP A 11 -11.22 -22.42 6.62
C ASP A 11 -10.00 -22.00 7.45
N PRO A 12 -9.89 -22.46 8.71
CA PRO A 12 -8.85 -22.04 9.62
C PRO A 12 -7.43 -22.48 9.23
N VAL A 13 -7.24 -23.36 8.23
CA VAL A 13 -5.92 -23.76 7.74
C VAL A 13 -5.48 -22.90 6.54
N ALA A 14 -6.43 -22.45 5.70
CA ALA A 14 -6.16 -21.52 4.60
C ALA A 14 -6.14 -20.04 5.03
N ASP A 15 -6.86 -19.68 6.10
CA ASP A 15 -7.04 -18.30 6.59
C ASP A 15 -5.96 -17.82 7.59
N THR A 16 -4.93 -18.63 7.89
CA THR A 16 -3.95 -18.29 8.95
C THR A 16 -2.91 -17.23 8.57
N VAL A 17 -2.79 -16.84 7.30
CA VAL A 17 -2.30 -15.52 6.87
C VAL A 17 -2.86 -15.24 5.47
N GLY A 18 -4.14 -14.85 5.38
CA GLY A 18 -4.73 -14.39 4.12
C GLY A 18 -3.87 -13.30 3.44
N PRO A 19 -4.10 -12.95 2.15
CA PRO A 19 -3.44 -11.79 1.56
C PRO A 19 -3.64 -10.63 2.52
N GLY A 20 -2.54 -10.07 3.01
CA GLY A 20 -2.60 -9.09 4.09
C GLY A 20 -3.61 -7.99 3.77
N ILE A 21 -4.04 -7.24 4.79
CA ILE A 21 -5.02 -6.14 4.68
C ILE A 21 -4.73 -5.11 3.55
N TYR A 22 -3.55 -5.15 2.92
CA TYR A 22 -2.98 -4.17 2.01
C TYR A 22 -2.58 -4.65 0.61
N SER A 23 -2.93 -5.89 0.20
CA SER A 23 -2.41 -6.41 -1.09
C SER A 23 -3.29 -7.47 -1.77
N GLY A 24 -4.50 -7.69 -1.24
CA GLY A 24 -5.45 -8.66 -1.79
C GLY A 24 -6.26 -8.11 -2.96
N LYS A 25 -6.81 -9.03 -3.76
CA LYS A 25 -7.72 -8.69 -4.87
C LYS A 25 -9.03 -8.11 -4.34
N VAL A 26 -9.46 -7.00 -4.93
CA VAL A 26 -10.70 -6.31 -4.56
C VAL A 26 -11.86 -6.78 -5.44
N LYS A 27 -13.05 -6.81 -4.85
CA LYS A 27 -14.30 -7.10 -5.54
C LYS A 27 -14.62 -5.93 -6.46
N ARG A 28 -15.01 -6.24 -7.69
CA ARG A 28 -15.49 -5.28 -8.68
C ARG A 28 -16.93 -5.56 -9.04
N ASP A 29 -17.69 -4.52 -9.39
CA ASP A 29 -19.05 -4.65 -9.90
C ASP A 29 -19.06 -5.04 -11.39
N GLU A 30 -20.24 -5.17 -11.98
CA GLU A 30 -20.42 -5.53 -13.40
C GLU A 30 -19.82 -4.50 -14.37
N GLN A 31 -19.57 -3.27 -13.90
CA GLN A 31 -18.96 -2.18 -14.67
C GLN A 31 -17.44 -2.12 -14.46
N GLY A 32 -16.88 -2.99 -13.63
CA GLY A 32 -15.46 -3.03 -13.29
C GLY A 32 -15.05 -2.06 -12.18
N ASN A 33 -15.99 -1.34 -11.56
CA ASN A 33 -15.67 -0.41 -10.49
C ASN A 33 -15.39 -1.16 -9.19
N VAL A 34 -14.51 -0.61 -8.36
CA VAL A 34 -14.19 -1.18 -7.04
C VAL A 34 -15.42 -1.09 -6.14
N VAL A 35 -15.85 -2.22 -5.57
CA VAL A 35 -16.92 -2.26 -4.59
C VAL A 35 -16.39 -1.76 -3.25
N VAL A 36 -17.02 -0.72 -2.69
CA VAL A 36 -16.67 -0.14 -1.38
C VAL A 36 -17.66 -0.60 -0.32
N GLY A 37 -17.15 -1.02 0.83
CA GLY A 37 -17.98 -1.55 1.92
C GLY A 37 -17.20 -1.80 3.20
N LYS A 38 -17.78 -2.60 4.11
CA LYS A 38 -17.09 -3.05 5.32
C LYS A 38 -15.87 -3.88 4.93
N GLN A 39 -14.71 -3.54 5.50
CA GLN A 39 -13.47 -4.24 5.22
C GLN A 39 -13.43 -5.59 5.94
N TYR A 40 -12.64 -6.53 5.42
CA TYR A 40 -12.46 -7.87 6.00
C TYR A 40 -12.10 -7.78 7.49
N GLN A 41 -12.81 -8.56 8.32
CA GLN A 41 -12.70 -8.58 9.79
C GLN A 41 -12.95 -7.24 10.51
N ASN A 42 -13.51 -6.22 9.85
CA ASN A 42 -13.79 -4.88 10.42
C ASN A 42 -12.57 -4.18 11.05
N HIS A 43 -11.34 -4.46 10.57
CA HIS A 43 -10.12 -3.82 11.09
C HIS A 43 -10.03 -2.30 10.83
N ASN A 44 -10.92 -1.74 10.00
CA ASN A 44 -10.96 -0.31 9.71
C ASN A 44 -12.35 0.28 9.99
N LYS A 45 -12.37 1.47 10.60
CA LYS A 45 -13.57 2.25 10.88
C LYS A 45 -14.15 2.89 9.61
N ALA A 46 -13.31 3.14 8.60
CA ALA A 46 -13.74 3.68 7.31
C ALA A 46 -14.11 2.55 6.33
N PRO A 47 -15.20 2.70 5.54
CA PRO A 47 -15.46 1.81 4.40
C PRO A 47 -14.29 1.84 3.42
N GLY A 48 -14.01 0.70 2.80
CA GLY A 48 -12.93 0.59 1.81
C GLY A 48 -13.18 -0.52 0.81
N PRO A 49 -12.22 -0.82 -0.08
CA PRO A 49 -12.36 -1.86 -1.07
C PRO A 49 -12.70 -3.20 -0.42
N VAL A 50 -13.79 -3.81 -0.87
CA VAL A 50 -14.25 -5.11 -0.41
C VAL A 50 -13.34 -6.18 -1.00
N TYR A 51 -12.94 -7.15 -0.19
CA TYR A 51 -12.12 -8.27 -0.64
C TYR A 51 -12.93 -9.22 -1.55
N ALA A 52 -12.37 -9.64 -2.68
CA ALA A 52 -13.04 -10.52 -3.64
C ALA A 52 -13.03 -12.01 -3.25
N GLY A 53 -12.21 -12.40 -2.26
CA GLY A 53 -11.83 -13.79 -2.07
C GLY A 53 -10.77 -14.21 -3.10
N GLY A 54 -9.53 -14.34 -2.67
CA GLY A 54 -8.39 -14.72 -3.51
C GLY A 54 -7.10 -14.00 -3.10
N GLY A 55 -5.94 -14.63 -3.27
CA GLY A 55 -4.63 -14.17 -2.77
C GLY A 55 -4.15 -12.78 -3.25
N TYR A 56 -2.85 -12.54 -3.09
CA TYR A 56 -2.22 -11.27 -3.47
C TYR A 56 -2.46 -10.91 -4.94
N THR A 57 -2.56 -9.60 -5.26
CA THR A 57 -2.58 -9.17 -6.68
C THR A 57 -1.26 -9.52 -7.37
N ASP A 58 -1.27 -9.57 -8.70
CA ASP A 58 -0.08 -9.89 -9.47
C ASP A 58 0.99 -8.80 -9.29
N MET A 59 0.62 -7.51 -9.24
CA MET A 59 1.57 -6.43 -8.93
C MET A 59 2.11 -6.56 -7.50
N ALA A 60 1.29 -6.88 -6.51
CA ALA A 60 1.78 -7.06 -5.14
C ALA A 60 2.82 -8.20 -5.06
N ASN A 61 2.53 -9.33 -5.70
CA ASN A 61 3.49 -10.43 -5.82
C ASN A 61 4.77 -10.01 -6.57
N ALA A 62 4.63 -9.20 -7.63
CA ALA A 62 5.77 -8.69 -8.39
C ALA A 62 6.64 -7.75 -7.55
N ILE A 63 6.06 -6.82 -6.79
CA ILE A 63 6.78 -5.92 -5.89
C ILE A 63 7.58 -6.72 -4.85
N HIS A 64 7.01 -7.81 -4.31
CA HIS A 64 7.72 -8.71 -3.40
C HIS A 64 8.90 -9.44 -4.07
N LYS A 65 8.79 -9.77 -5.35
CA LYS A 65 9.88 -10.41 -6.12
C LYS A 65 10.98 -9.40 -6.46
N GLY A 66 10.60 -8.18 -6.86
CA GLY A 66 11.48 -7.06 -7.13
C GLY A 66 11.23 -6.36 -8.49
N PRO A 67 12.09 -5.38 -8.83
CA PRO A 67 11.88 -4.46 -9.96
C PRO A 67 11.65 -5.13 -11.32
N GLU A 68 12.37 -6.21 -11.63
CA GLU A 68 12.23 -6.89 -12.93
C GLU A 68 10.84 -7.52 -13.12
N ALA A 69 10.26 -8.07 -12.05
CA ALA A 69 8.91 -8.62 -12.11
C ALA A 69 7.86 -7.51 -12.26
N VAL A 70 8.08 -6.36 -11.61
CA VAL A 70 7.21 -5.18 -11.74
C VAL A 70 7.26 -4.65 -13.16
N ARG A 71 8.47 -4.49 -13.72
CA ARG A 71 8.66 -4.03 -15.11
C ARG A 71 7.97 -4.95 -16.11
N ALA A 72 8.12 -6.26 -15.98
CA ALA A 72 7.44 -7.21 -16.86
C ALA A 72 5.90 -7.06 -16.85
N LEU A 73 5.30 -6.76 -15.69
CA LEU A 73 3.86 -6.50 -15.61
C LEU A 73 3.48 -5.15 -16.23
N LEU A 74 4.25 -4.10 -15.97
CA LEU A 74 4.01 -2.78 -16.55
C LEU A 74 4.14 -2.81 -18.08
N ASP A 75 5.14 -3.50 -18.62
CA ASP A 75 5.34 -3.71 -20.06
C ASP A 75 4.16 -4.50 -20.68
N ALA A 76 3.51 -5.37 -19.91
CA ALA A 76 2.30 -6.08 -20.30
C ALA A 76 1.00 -5.25 -20.15
N GLY A 77 1.11 -3.97 -19.76
CA GLY A 77 -0.02 -3.06 -19.61
C GLY A 77 -0.75 -3.14 -18.27
N ALA A 78 -0.09 -3.66 -17.22
CA ALA A 78 -0.67 -3.63 -15.88
C ALA A 78 -0.85 -2.19 -15.38
N ASP A 79 -1.98 -1.94 -14.69
CA ASP A 79 -2.29 -0.64 -14.11
C ASP A 79 -1.36 -0.33 -12.92
N PRO A 80 -0.50 0.72 -13.00
CA PRO A 80 0.38 1.12 -11.90
C PRO A 80 -0.38 1.70 -10.70
N ASN A 81 -1.69 1.95 -10.85
CA ASN A 81 -2.59 2.47 -9.83
C ASN A 81 -3.64 1.46 -9.37
N GLU A 82 -3.44 0.16 -9.63
CA GLU A 82 -4.43 -0.86 -9.25
C GLU A 82 -4.81 -0.77 -7.76
N VAL A 83 -6.10 -0.86 -7.46
CA VAL A 83 -6.59 -0.76 -6.09
C VAL A 83 -6.61 -2.16 -5.46
N MET A 84 -5.96 -2.28 -4.31
CA MET A 84 -5.87 -3.50 -3.51
C MET A 84 -6.73 -3.37 -2.24
N THR A 85 -6.78 -4.43 -1.43
CA THR A 85 -7.37 -4.35 -0.09
C THR A 85 -6.76 -3.20 0.73
N GLY A 86 -7.54 -2.61 1.64
CA GLY A 86 -7.07 -1.45 2.41
C GLY A 86 -6.97 -0.16 1.59
N GLY A 87 -7.47 -0.13 0.35
CA GLY A 87 -7.29 1.04 -0.54
C GLY A 87 -5.87 1.24 -1.01
N ALA A 88 -4.99 0.27 -0.75
CA ALA A 88 -3.60 0.36 -1.14
C ALA A 88 -3.47 0.40 -2.68
N ARG A 89 -2.38 1.02 -3.12
CA ARG A 89 -1.93 1.02 -4.52
C ARG A 89 -0.49 0.50 -4.56
N PRO A 90 0.05 0.14 -5.73
CA PRO A 90 1.41 -0.41 -5.86
C PRO A 90 2.50 0.38 -5.09
N LEU A 91 2.45 1.71 -5.09
CA LEU A 91 3.40 2.53 -4.31
C LEU A 91 3.28 2.35 -2.78
N HIS A 92 2.07 2.11 -2.24
CA HIS A 92 1.89 1.76 -0.83
C HIS A 92 2.55 0.42 -0.51
N THR A 93 2.39 -0.58 -1.39
CA THR A 93 2.98 -1.91 -1.25
C THR A 93 4.52 -1.85 -1.30
N CYS A 94 5.09 -0.97 -2.13
CA CYS A 94 6.53 -0.69 -2.10
C CYS A 94 7.00 -0.21 -0.72
N GLY A 95 6.15 0.53 -0.01
CA GLY A 95 6.37 1.02 1.34
C GLY A 95 6.32 -0.02 2.46
N MET A 96 6.17 -1.32 2.15
CA MET A 96 6.05 -2.40 3.13
C MET A 96 7.34 -3.20 3.33
N SER A 97 8.35 -3.06 2.46
CA SER A 97 9.60 -3.80 2.62
C SER A 97 10.81 -3.14 1.94
N ARG A 98 12.01 -3.47 2.40
CA ARG A 98 13.28 -2.99 1.80
C ARG A 98 13.46 -3.39 0.35
N ARG A 99 12.93 -4.55 -0.05
CA ARG A 99 12.96 -5.02 -1.44
C ARG A 99 11.90 -4.31 -2.28
N GLY A 100 10.69 -4.16 -1.74
CA GLY A 100 9.58 -3.50 -2.42
C GLY A 100 9.89 -2.07 -2.84
N GLN A 101 10.52 -1.28 -1.95
CA GLN A 101 10.90 0.12 -2.26
C GLN A 101 11.81 0.26 -3.49
N MET A 102 12.50 -0.81 -3.93
CA MET A 102 13.33 -0.77 -5.15
C MET A 102 12.48 -0.58 -6.43
N SER A 103 11.18 -0.86 -6.36
CA SER A 103 10.27 -0.71 -7.50
C SER A 103 9.60 0.67 -7.56
N THR A 104 9.85 1.54 -6.57
CA THR A 104 9.19 2.85 -6.42
C THR A 104 9.39 3.73 -7.65
N ALA A 105 10.65 3.89 -8.10
CA ALA A 105 10.97 4.72 -9.27
C ALA A 105 10.29 4.21 -10.55
N LEU A 106 10.27 2.90 -10.77
CA LEU A 106 9.61 2.29 -11.94
C LEU A 106 8.11 2.54 -11.96
N LEU A 107 7.45 2.42 -10.80
CA LEU A 107 6.02 2.72 -10.71
C LEU A 107 5.71 4.20 -10.94
N ILE A 108 6.56 5.11 -10.43
CA ILE A 108 6.45 6.55 -10.70
C ILE A 108 6.59 6.83 -12.20
N GLU A 109 7.61 6.26 -12.85
CA GLU A 109 7.83 6.40 -14.30
C GLU A 109 6.64 5.89 -15.11
N ALA A 110 5.96 4.85 -14.64
CA ALA A 110 4.74 4.32 -15.25
C ALA A 110 3.49 5.16 -14.98
N GLY A 111 3.56 6.23 -14.18
CA GLY A 111 2.44 7.12 -13.87
C GLY A 111 1.63 6.71 -12.63
N ALA A 112 2.25 6.03 -11.67
CA ALA A 112 1.64 5.81 -10.35
C ALA A 112 1.42 7.15 -9.61
N ASP A 113 0.27 7.28 -8.98
CA ASP A 113 -0.12 8.45 -8.18
C ASP A 113 0.66 8.49 -6.86
N ILE A 114 1.61 9.42 -6.77
CA ILE A 114 2.53 9.59 -5.64
C ILE A 114 1.85 10.12 -4.36
N GLU A 115 0.67 10.75 -4.50
CA GLU A 115 -0.11 11.34 -3.40
C GLU A 115 -1.40 10.56 -3.11
N ALA A 116 -1.54 9.37 -3.69
CA ALA A 116 -2.64 8.45 -3.43
C ALA A 116 -2.84 8.22 -1.94
N GLU A 117 -4.09 8.26 -1.45
CA GLU A 117 -4.40 7.89 -0.07
C GLU A 117 -5.00 6.49 0.00
N ASP A 118 -4.50 5.69 0.94
CA ASP A 118 -5.09 4.42 1.33
C ASP A 118 -6.27 4.61 2.31
N THR A 119 -6.97 3.54 2.73
CA THR A 119 -8.16 3.68 3.60
C THR A 119 -7.84 4.12 5.03
N TYR A 120 -6.58 4.34 5.35
CA TYR A 120 -6.10 4.87 6.63
C TYR A 120 -5.70 6.34 6.48
N GLY A 121 -5.81 6.91 5.28
CA GLY A 121 -5.37 8.26 4.95
C GLY A 121 -3.86 8.39 4.79
N TYR A 122 -3.13 7.28 4.64
CA TYR A 122 -1.69 7.33 4.45
C TYR A 122 -1.40 7.44 2.95
N THR A 123 -0.40 8.24 2.62
CA THR A 123 0.22 8.25 1.28
C THR A 123 1.39 7.26 1.22
N PRO A 124 1.94 6.95 0.03
CA PRO A 124 3.15 6.15 -0.08
C PRO A 124 4.32 6.69 0.77
N LEU A 125 4.49 8.01 0.84
CA LEU A 125 5.57 8.63 1.63
C LEU A 125 5.40 8.37 3.13
N HIS A 126 4.16 8.40 3.64
CA HIS A 126 3.87 8.03 5.03
C HIS A 126 4.23 6.56 5.31
N ARG A 127 3.98 5.64 4.37
CA ARG A 127 4.37 4.22 4.50
C ARG A 127 5.88 4.04 4.52
N MET A 128 6.61 4.74 3.64
CA MET A 128 8.07 4.74 3.67
C MET A 128 8.62 5.25 5.01
N ALA A 129 8.01 6.30 5.55
CA ALA A 129 8.37 6.88 6.85
C ALA A 129 8.11 5.92 8.01
N SER A 130 6.99 5.20 8.03
CA SER A 130 6.67 4.24 9.08
C SER A 130 7.63 3.04 9.11
N ASN A 131 8.17 2.64 7.95
CA ASN A 131 8.99 1.43 7.80
C ASN A 131 10.50 1.69 7.58
N ASN A 132 10.96 2.93 7.71
CA ASN A 132 12.35 3.34 7.48
C ASN A 132 12.91 2.88 6.12
N LEU A 133 12.22 3.26 5.04
CA LEU A 133 12.56 2.94 3.66
C LEU A 133 13.08 4.17 2.90
N PRO A 134 14.36 4.55 3.07
CA PRO A 134 14.89 5.83 2.57
C PRO A 134 14.96 5.92 1.05
N ILE A 135 15.18 4.80 0.34
CA ILE A 135 15.35 4.82 -1.12
C ILE A 135 14.00 5.10 -1.79
N GLY A 136 12.94 4.45 -1.31
CA GLY A 136 11.57 4.73 -1.79
C GLY A 136 11.10 6.14 -1.40
N ALA A 137 11.39 6.58 -0.17
CA ALA A 137 11.07 7.94 0.26
C ALA A 137 11.74 9.01 -0.62
N GLU A 138 13.05 8.85 -0.89
CA GLU A 138 13.80 9.77 -1.74
C GLU A 138 13.26 9.79 -3.18
N ALA A 139 12.89 8.63 -3.73
CA ALA A 139 12.29 8.54 -5.06
C ALA A 139 10.96 9.32 -5.14
N LEU A 140 10.08 9.19 -4.14
CA LEU A 140 8.81 9.94 -4.07
C LEU A 140 9.05 11.45 -3.96
N LEU A 141 10.00 11.87 -3.12
CA LEU A 141 10.33 13.29 -2.93
C LEU A 141 10.95 13.91 -4.19
N LYS A 142 11.83 13.19 -4.89
CA LYS A 142 12.35 13.60 -6.21
C LYS A 142 11.25 13.76 -7.25
N ALA A 143 10.21 12.94 -7.16
CA ALA A 143 9.03 13.01 -8.03
C ALA A 143 8.04 14.13 -7.63
N GLY A 144 8.31 14.87 -6.55
CA GLY A 144 7.50 16.01 -6.11
C GLY A 144 6.44 15.69 -5.07
N ALA A 145 6.52 14.55 -4.38
CA ALA A 145 5.66 14.28 -3.22
C ALA A 145 5.86 15.37 -2.14
N ASP A 146 4.79 15.83 -1.50
CA ASP A 146 4.87 16.88 -0.49
C ASP A 146 5.45 16.32 0.83
N PRO A 147 6.66 16.75 1.26
CA PRO A 147 7.29 16.26 2.49
C PRO A 147 6.50 16.59 3.76
N ASN A 148 5.56 17.53 3.69
CA ASN A 148 4.71 17.98 4.78
C ASN A 148 3.23 17.57 4.60
N ARG A 149 2.90 16.76 3.59
CA ARG A 149 1.54 16.26 3.41
C ARG A 149 1.07 15.60 4.70
N VAL A 150 -0.08 16.00 5.22
CA VAL A 150 -0.65 15.33 6.39
C VAL A 150 -1.46 14.12 5.98
N THR A 151 -1.51 13.10 6.83
CA THR A 151 -2.44 11.98 6.67
C THR A 151 -3.89 12.47 6.57
N GLY A 152 -4.68 11.77 5.76
CA GLY A 152 -6.13 11.89 5.68
C GLY A 152 -6.86 11.18 6.83
N GLN A 153 -8.19 11.13 6.73
CA GLN A 153 -9.02 10.45 7.71
C GLN A 153 -8.89 8.92 7.58
N PRO A 154 -9.05 8.14 8.68
CA PRO A 154 -9.45 8.57 10.03
C PRO A 154 -8.29 8.98 10.95
N TYR A 155 -7.04 8.92 10.47
CA TYR A 155 -5.83 9.19 11.28
C TYR A 155 -5.21 10.56 10.96
N ALA A 156 -6.05 11.56 10.70
CA ALA A 156 -5.61 12.80 10.07
C ALA A 156 -4.60 13.60 10.91
N GLY A 157 -3.72 14.32 10.22
CA GLY A 157 -2.83 15.32 10.81
C GLY A 157 -1.41 14.86 11.16
N GLU A 158 -1.02 13.64 10.82
CA GLU A 158 0.38 13.18 10.95
C GLU A 158 1.18 13.56 9.71
N THR A 159 2.35 14.19 9.88
CA THR A 159 3.31 14.41 8.77
C THR A 159 4.22 13.18 8.62
N PRO A 160 4.85 12.96 7.44
CA PRO A 160 5.82 11.89 7.27
C PRO A 160 6.96 11.98 8.28
N LEU A 161 7.44 13.18 8.60
CA LEU A 161 8.52 13.37 9.58
C LEU A 161 8.08 12.95 10.99
N ARG A 162 6.85 13.27 11.39
CA ARG A 162 6.31 12.88 12.70
C ARG A 162 6.17 11.37 12.83
N ILE A 163 5.66 10.71 11.78
CA ILE A 163 5.59 9.24 11.69
C ILE A 163 7.01 8.64 11.78
N ALA A 164 7.97 9.14 10.99
CA ALA A 164 9.34 8.64 11.01
C ALA A 164 9.95 8.72 12.41
N ARG A 165 9.70 9.81 13.15
CA ARG A 165 10.18 9.96 14.54
C ARG A 165 9.53 8.98 15.49
N GLN A 166 8.21 8.79 15.41
CA GLN A 166 7.47 7.84 16.26
C GLN A 166 7.91 6.39 16.00
N SER A 167 8.18 6.04 14.75
CA SER A 167 8.62 4.69 14.34
C SER A 167 10.14 4.47 14.46
N GLY A 168 10.93 5.48 14.83
CA GLY A 168 12.39 5.38 14.89
C GLY A 168 13.08 5.26 13.52
N ALA A 169 12.42 5.69 12.44
CA ALA A 169 12.90 5.65 11.07
C ALA A 169 13.91 6.77 10.77
N ARG A 170 15.12 6.62 11.31
CA ARG A 170 16.17 7.65 11.27
C ARG A 170 16.64 7.99 9.86
N GLU A 171 16.77 7.00 8.98
CA GLU A 171 17.28 7.21 7.62
C GLU A 171 16.25 7.99 6.79
N VAL A 172 14.97 7.61 6.86
CA VAL A 172 13.90 8.38 6.20
C VAL A 172 13.75 9.76 6.83
N GLY A 173 13.88 9.89 8.14
CA GLY A 173 13.87 11.20 8.81
C GLY A 173 14.95 12.14 8.26
N ALA A 174 16.17 11.64 8.03
CA ALA A 174 17.24 12.43 7.42
C ALA A 174 16.91 12.83 5.97
N VAL A 175 16.37 11.89 5.17
CA VAL A 175 15.90 12.18 3.80
C VAL A 175 14.83 13.27 3.83
N LEU A 176 13.77 13.12 4.63
CA LEU A 176 12.70 14.10 4.75
C LEU A 176 13.21 15.50 5.11
N LEU A 177 14.11 15.61 6.09
CA LEU A 177 14.72 16.89 6.47
C LEU A 177 15.52 17.53 5.33
N SER A 178 16.22 16.71 4.51
CA SER A 178 16.95 17.22 3.34
C SER A 178 16.04 17.77 2.24
N TYR A 179 14.77 17.37 2.21
CA TYR A 179 13.74 17.89 1.31
C TYR A 179 12.82 18.93 1.99
N GLY A 180 13.23 19.51 3.13
CA GLY A 180 12.48 20.59 3.77
C GLY A 180 11.25 20.14 4.54
N ALA A 181 11.18 18.87 4.97
CA ALA A 181 10.15 18.44 5.91
C ALA A 181 10.27 19.20 7.23
N THR A 182 9.14 19.62 7.74
CA THR A 182 8.99 20.34 9.00
C THR A 182 8.12 19.53 9.98
N LYS A 183 7.87 20.11 11.16
CA LYS A 183 7.36 19.46 12.38
C LYS A 183 6.29 18.39 12.15
#